data_AF-D5EBZ1-F1
#
_entry.id   AF-D5EBZ1-F1
#
_cell.length_a   1.000
_cell.length_b   1.000
_cell.length_c   1.000
_cell.angle_alpha   90.00
_cell.angle_beta   90.00
_cell.angle_gamma   90.00
#
_symmetry.space_group_name_H-M   'P 1'
#
loop_
_entity.id
_entity.type
_entity.pdbx_description
1 polymer ?
#
loop_
_entity_poly.entity_id
_entity_poly.type
_entity_poly.pdbx_seq_one_letter_code
_entity_poly.pdbx_strand_id
1 'polypeptide(L)'
;MDKNIIEFRDLSIIHSHQKVLENFNLTIKEGEKLLIRGKSGTGKSTLFMCLLGLMRPSGGDVYFENLPVTGNSVSVVRTKVAYVPQNVDVGRDSVEEFFDTIFSYNAVGFSPSFEKMQRLLEWFELDASILKKEFKSLSGGEKQRIVLILSLLLERDVFLLDEPTSSLDSSLKSKVVDYFVNDPSLTVIVISHDPQWEREGLRFVDIPNI
;
A
#
# COMPACT_ATOMS: atom_id res chain seq x y z
N MET A 1 2.78 -24.84 2.55
CA MET A 1 2.35 -24.91 1.15
C MET A 1 2.25 -23.49 0.66
N ASP A 2 2.95 -23.14 -0.42
CA ASP A 2 2.95 -21.78 -0.99
C ASP A 2 1.56 -21.43 -1.53
N LYS A 3 0.76 -20.73 -0.73
CA LYS A 3 -0.59 -20.29 -1.11
C LYS A 3 -0.50 -19.00 -1.92
N ASN A 4 -1.08 -18.98 -3.11
CA ASN A 4 -1.22 -17.76 -3.90
C ASN A 4 -2.20 -16.81 -3.19
N ILE A 5 -1.76 -15.59 -2.91
CA ILE A 5 -2.58 -14.57 -2.24
C ILE A 5 -3.13 -13.53 -3.22
N ILE A 6 -2.33 -13.11 -4.21
CA ILE A 6 -2.76 -12.17 -5.26
C ILE A 6 -2.38 -12.76 -6.61
N GLU A 7 -3.28 -12.62 -7.58
CA GLU A 7 -3.00 -13.01 -8.96
C GLU A 7 -3.60 -12.01 -9.95
N PHE A 8 -2.78 -11.55 -10.89
CA PHE A 8 -3.20 -10.80 -12.07
C PHE A 8 -3.10 -11.75 -13.26
N ARG A 9 -4.21 -11.97 -13.98
CA ARG A 9 -4.28 -12.86 -15.15
C ARG A 9 -4.64 -12.07 -16.40
N ASP A 10 -3.76 -12.10 -17.39
CA ASP A 10 -3.90 -11.43 -18.69
C ASP A 10 -4.36 -9.96 -18.58
N LEU A 11 -3.88 -9.28 -17.54
CA LEU A 11 -4.37 -7.97 -17.15
C LEU A 11 -4.00 -6.94 -18.22
N SER A 12 -5.00 -6.20 -18.68
CA SER A 12 -4.84 -5.10 -19.62
C SER A 12 -5.48 -3.83 -19.06
N ILE A 13 -4.77 -2.71 -19.18
CA ILE A 13 -5.21 -1.40 -18.67
C ILE A 13 -5.05 -0.37 -19.77
N ILE A 14 -6.13 0.36 -20.05
CA ILE A 14 -6.17 1.52 -20.94
C ILE A 14 -6.49 2.76 -20.10
N HIS A 15 -5.62 3.76 -20.17
CA HIS A 15 -5.82 5.05 -19.51
C HIS A 15 -5.76 6.16 -20.58
N SER A 16 -6.77 7.04 -20.60
CA SER A 16 -6.86 8.14 -21.59
C SER A 16 -6.64 7.69 -23.05
N HIS A 17 -7.23 6.55 -23.44
CA HIS A 17 -7.08 5.92 -24.76
C HIS A 17 -5.69 5.37 -25.11
N GLN A 18 -4.74 5.39 -24.17
CA GLN A 18 -3.44 4.75 -24.31
C GLN A 18 -3.39 3.46 -23.52
N LYS A 19 -2.81 2.42 -24.12
CA LYS A 19 -2.60 1.14 -23.45
C LYS A 19 -1.39 1.27 -22.55
N VAL A 20 -1.58 1.02 -21.26
CA VAL A 20 -0.55 1.14 -20.22
C VAL A 20 -0.03 -0.23 -19.82
N LEU A 21 -0.90 -1.25 -19.83
CA LEU A 21 -0.55 -2.65 -19.64
C LEU A 21 -1.32 -3.52 -20.62
N GLU A 22 -0.69 -4.59 -21.08
CA GLU A 22 -1.26 -5.58 -22.00
C GLU A 22 -0.83 -6.98 -21.58
N ASN A 23 -1.80 -7.88 -21.43
CA ASN A 23 -1.59 -9.30 -21.10
C ASN A 23 -0.61 -9.53 -19.92
N PHE A 24 -0.68 -8.64 -18.92
CA PHE A 24 0.21 -8.68 -17.77
C PHE A 24 -0.19 -9.79 -16.80
N ASN A 25 0.76 -10.65 -16.47
CA ASN A 25 0.55 -11.80 -15.59
C ASN A 25 1.50 -11.72 -14.39
N LEU A 26 0.95 -11.85 -13.18
CA LEU A 26 1.73 -11.78 -11.95
C LEU A 26 1.04 -12.56 -10.84
N THR A 27 1.76 -13.51 -10.22
CA THR A 27 1.29 -14.25 -9.04
C THR A 27 2.17 -13.92 -7.84
N ILE A 28 1.55 -13.60 -6.72
CA ILE A 28 2.21 -13.32 -5.45
C ILE A 28 1.74 -14.35 -4.42
N LYS A 29 2.69 -14.89 -3.68
CA LYS A 29 2.44 -15.86 -2.60
C LYS A 29 2.29 -15.15 -1.25
N GLU A 30 1.57 -15.79 -0.34
CA GLU A 30 1.50 -15.34 1.05
C GLU A 30 2.90 -15.29 1.70
N GLY A 31 3.22 -14.18 2.36
CA GLY A 31 4.54 -13.92 2.96
C GLY A 31 5.60 -13.38 1.98
N GLU A 32 5.29 -13.30 0.68
CA GLU A 32 6.23 -12.85 -0.33
C GLU A 32 6.51 -11.34 -0.24
N LYS A 33 7.78 -10.97 -0.45
CA LYS A 33 8.23 -9.58 -0.58
C LYS A 33 8.54 -9.30 -2.04
N LEU A 34 7.87 -8.32 -2.61
CA LEU A 34 7.96 -8.03 -4.04
C LEU A 34 8.22 -6.54 -4.26
N LEU A 35 9.28 -6.23 -5.01
CA LEU A 35 9.58 -4.89 -5.51
C LEU A 35 9.16 -4.77 -6.97
N ILE A 36 8.18 -3.92 -7.24
CA ILE A 36 7.74 -3.52 -8.58
C ILE A 36 8.57 -2.31 -9.03
N ARG A 37 9.23 -2.45 -10.17
CA ARG A 37 10.02 -1.41 -10.83
C ARG A 37 9.44 -1.06 -12.20
N GLY A 38 9.79 0.11 -12.72
CA GLY A 38 9.34 0.58 -14.03
C GLY A 38 9.26 2.10 -14.07
N LYS A 39 9.19 2.70 -15.27
CA LYS A 39 9.14 4.17 -15.41
C LYS A 39 7.86 4.76 -14.79
N SER A 40 7.86 6.05 -14.49
CA SER A 40 6.62 6.75 -14.12
C SER A 40 5.59 6.64 -15.25
N GLY A 41 4.33 6.39 -14.90
CA GLY A 41 3.24 6.24 -15.87
C GLY A 41 3.06 4.83 -16.47
N THR A 42 3.86 3.83 -16.10
CA THR A 42 3.71 2.45 -16.60
C THR A 42 2.58 1.65 -15.94
N GLY A 43 1.72 2.29 -15.14
CA GLY A 43 0.56 1.64 -14.54
C GLY A 43 0.82 0.87 -13.24
N LYS A 44 1.98 1.06 -12.59
CA LYS A 44 2.32 0.40 -11.31
C LYS A 44 1.26 0.63 -10.24
N SER A 45 0.95 1.89 -9.93
CA SER A 45 -0.10 2.26 -8.98
C SER A 45 -1.49 1.77 -9.43
N THR A 46 -1.69 1.66 -10.74
CA THR A 46 -2.94 1.15 -11.31
C THR A 46 -3.16 -0.33 -11.00
N LEU A 47 -2.08 -1.14 -10.89
CA LEU A 47 -2.19 -2.53 -10.42
C LEU A 47 -2.80 -2.58 -9.02
N PHE A 48 -2.34 -1.71 -8.11
CA PHE A 48 -2.90 -1.62 -6.76
C PHE A 48 -4.35 -1.16 -6.78
N MET A 49 -4.69 -0.17 -7.62
CA MET A 49 -6.08 0.28 -7.78
C MET A 49 -7.00 -0.83 -8.31
N CYS A 50 -6.53 -1.67 -9.22
CA CYS A 50 -7.30 -2.83 -9.69
C CYS A 50 -7.52 -3.87 -8.59
N LEU A 51 -6.48 -4.20 -7.82
CA LEU A 51 -6.60 -5.13 -6.68
C LEU A 51 -7.56 -4.60 -5.60
N LEU A 52 -7.53 -3.30 -5.31
CA LEU A 52 -8.43 -2.66 -4.35
C LEU A 52 -9.85 -2.41 -4.90
N GLY A 53 -10.10 -2.79 -6.16
CA GLY A 53 -11.35 -2.54 -6.89
C GLY A 53 -11.71 -1.06 -7.04
N LEU A 54 -10.72 -0.17 -7.02
CA LEU A 54 -10.84 1.26 -7.30
C LEU A 54 -10.82 1.56 -8.80
N MET A 55 -10.25 0.67 -9.60
CA MET A 55 -10.27 0.73 -11.06
C MET A 55 -10.61 -0.64 -11.63
N ARG A 56 -11.47 -0.70 -12.65
CA ARG A 56 -11.70 -1.94 -13.40
C ARG A 56 -10.63 -2.08 -14.49
N PRO A 57 -10.00 -3.25 -14.65
CA PRO A 57 -9.12 -3.47 -15.78
C PRO A 57 -9.91 -3.40 -17.10
N SER A 58 -9.22 -3.06 -18.18
CA SER A 58 -9.78 -3.05 -19.54
C SER A 58 -9.83 -4.45 -20.17
N GLY A 59 -9.11 -5.41 -19.59
CA GLY A 59 -9.15 -6.83 -19.94
C GLY A 59 -8.42 -7.67 -18.88
N GLY A 60 -8.68 -8.97 -18.87
CA GLY A 60 -8.15 -9.89 -17.85
C GLY A 60 -8.82 -9.73 -16.48
N ASP A 61 -8.28 -10.43 -15.50
CA ASP A 61 -8.89 -10.59 -14.17
C ASP A 61 -7.85 -10.41 -13.04
N VAL A 62 -8.35 -9.98 -11.88
CA VAL A 62 -7.56 -9.92 -10.64
C VAL A 62 -8.19 -10.87 -9.64
N TYR A 63 -7.38 -11.63 -8.92
CA TYR A 63 -7.81 -12.55 -7.87
C TYR A 63 -7.10 -12.23 -6.55
N PHE A 64 -7.82 -12.43 -5.46
CA PHE A 64 -7.30 -12.37 -4.09
C PHE A 64 -7.75 -13.64 -3.35
N GLU A 65 -6.79 -14.41 -2.82
CA GLU A 65 -7.03 -15.74 -2.22
C GLU A 65 -7.85 -16.68 -3.12
N ASN A 66 -7.56 -16.67 -4.43
CA ASN A 66 -8.28 -17.42 -5.48
C ASN A 66 -9.73 -16.97 -5.73
N LEU A 67 -10.21 -15.90 -5.09
CA LEU A 67 -11.50 -15.28 -5.39
C LEU A 67 -11.31 -14.13 -6.38
N PRO A 68 -12.10 -14.05 -7.46
CA PRO A 68 -12.02 -12.93 -8.39
C PRO A 68 -12.39 -11.63 -7.65
N VAL A 69 -11.64 -10.55 -7.89
CA VAL A 69 -11.90 -9.23 -7.33
C VAL A 69 -12.98 -8.56 -8.17
N THR A 70 -14.18 -8.49 -7.59
CA THR A 70 -15.37 -7.92 -8.22
C THR A 70 -16.06 -6.99 -7.23
N GLY A 71 -17.13 -6.31 -7.65
CA GLY A 71 -17.94 -5.48 -6.75
C GLY A 71 -18.48 -6.23 -5.52
N ASN A 72 -18.68 -7.56 -5.62
CA ASN A 72 -19.23 -8.37 -4.53
C ASN A 72 -18.16 -8.93 -3.57
N SER A 73 -16.91 -9.01 -4.00
CA SER A 73 -15.82 -9.67 -3.27
C SER A 73 -14.71 -8.72 -2.82
N VAL A 74 -14.66 -7.49 -3.36
CA VAL A 74 -13.63 -6.49 -3.02
C VAL A 74 -13.58 -6.14 -1.53
N SER A 75 -14.70 -6.26 -0.81
CA SER A 75 -14.75 -6.04 0.63
C SER A 75 -13.78 -6.96 1.39
N VAL A 76 -13.64 -8.22 0.96
CA VAL A 76 -12.69 -9.19 1.53
C VAL A 76 -11.24 -8.75 1.32
N VAL A 77 -10.93 -8.13 0.18
CA VAL A 77 -9.60 -7.57 -0.06
C VAL A 77 -9.32 -6.44 0.93
N ARG A 78 -10.27 -5.52 1.08
CA ARG A 78 -10.12 -4.32 1.93
C ARG A 78 -10.07 -4.62 3.44
N THR A 79 -10.48 -5.82 3.86
CA THR A 79 -10.32 -6.31 5.24
C THR A 79 -8.97 -6.99 5.50
N LYS A 80 -8.16 -7.23 4.46
CA LYS A 80 -6.86 -7.91 4.60
C LYS A 80 -5.67 -7.14 4.02
N VAL A 81 -5.94 -6.07 3.27
CA VAL A 81 -4.93 -5.26 2.59
C VAL A 81 -4.88 -3.86 3.19
N ALA A 82 -3.68 -3.38 3.52
CA ALA A 82 -3.38 -1.99 3.80
C ALA A 82 -2.69 -1.37 2.59
N TYR A 83 -3.08 -0.14 2.22
CA TYR A 83 -2.51 0.59 1.10
C TYR A 83 -1.92 1.92 1.56
N VAL A 84 -0.64 2.13 1.25
CA VAL A 84 0.08 3.40 1.43
C VAL A 84 0.25 4.01 0.04
N PRO A 85 -0.63 4.93 -0.38
CA PRO A 85 -0.49 5.64 -1.65
C PRO A 85 0.67 6.64 -1.61
N GLN A 86 1.22 6.96 -2.78
CA GLN A 86 2.25 7.99 -2.93
C GLN A 86 1.77 9.38 -2.49
N ASN A 87 0.49 9.69 -2.75
CA ASN A 87 -0.12 10.97 -2.39
C ASN A 87 -1.47 10.73 -1.71
N VAL A 88 -1.73 11.47 -0.64
CA VAL A 88 -3.02 11.49 0.05
C VAL A 88 -3.54 12.92 0.08
N ASP A 89 -4.78 13.10 -0.35
CA ASP A 89 -5.54 14.34 -0.19
C ASP A 89 -6.71 14.07 0.76
N VAL A 90 -6.66 14.68 1.95
CA VAL A 90 -7.67 14.53 3.02
C VAL A 90 -8.43 15.85 3.26
N GLY A 91 -8.43 16.76 2.28
CA GLY A 91 -9.17 18.02 2.43
C GLY A 91 -8.68 18.86 3.63
N ARG A 92 -9.60 19.24 4.53
CA ARG A 92 -9.30 20.12 5.69
C ARG A 92 -9.31 19.39 7.04
N ASP A 93 -9.51 18.09 7.03
CA ASP A 93 -9.65 17.33 8.27
C ASP A 93 -8.31 17.33 9.04
N SER A 94 -8.41 17.29 10.37
CA SER A 94 -7.28 16.97 11.23
C SER A 94 -6.83 15.52 11.03
N VAL A 95 -5.61 15.20 11.45
CA VAL A 95 -5.10 13.83 11.41
C VAL A 95 -5.98 12.88 12.22
N GLU A 96 -6.48 13.32 13.37
CA GLU A 96 -7.40 12.53 14.21
C GLU A 96 -8.74 12.28 13.52
N GLU A 97 -9.37 13.30 12.94
CA GLU A 97 -10.62 13.15 12.17
C GLU A 97 -10.45 12.25 10.95
N PHE A 98 -9.29 12.33 10.29
CA PHE A 98 -8.92 11.41 9.22
C PHE A 98 -8.88 9.97 9.72
N PHE A 99 -8.21 9.72 10.85
CA PHE A 99 -8.12 8.39 11.45
C PHE A 99 -9.51 7.89 11.83
N ASP A 100 -10.32 8.69 12.52
CA ASP A 100 -11.69 8.35 12.92
C ASP A 100 -12.55 7.97 11.70
N THR A 101 -12.42 8.72 10.61
CA THR A 101 -13.11 8.40 9.35
C THR A 101 -12.70 7.02 8.83
N ILE A 102 -11.40 6.72 8.80
CA ILE A 102 -10.90 5.43 8.33
C ILE A 102 -11.37 4.28 9.23
N PHE A 103 -11.29 4.45 10.55
CA PHE A 103 -11.72 3.42 11.51
C PHE A 103 -13.25 3.27 11.61
N SER A 104 -14.02 4.23 11.10
CA SER A 104 -15.48 4.11 10.97
C SER A 104 -15.94 3.13 9.88
N TYR A 105 -15.06 2.79 8.92
CA TYR A 105 -15.44 1.89 7.84
C TYR A 105 -15.63 0.45 8.31
N ASN A 106 -16.72 -0.19 7.87
CA ASN A 106 -17.05 -1.59 8.17
C ASN A 106 -15.92 -2.58 7.83
N ALA A 107 -15.07 -2.25 6.84
CA ALA A 107 -13.95 -3.10 6.46
C ALA A 107 -12.85 -3.16 7.54
N VAL A 108 -12.79 -2.18 8.45
CA VAL A 108 -11.83 -2.18 9.57
C VAL A 108 -12.41 -2.96 10.74
N GLY A 109 -13.60 -2.58 11.21
CA GLY A 109 -14.35 -3.35 12.21
C GLY A 109 -13.80 -3.29 13.64
N PHE A 110 -12.82 -2.42 13.90
CA PHE A 110 -12.26 -2.15 15.23
C PHE A 110 -11.69 -0.72 15.30
N SER A 111 -11.39 -0.25 16.51
CA SER A 111 -10.65 0.99 16.75
C SER A 111 -9.27 0.67 17.35
N PRO A 112 -8.21 1.39 16.97
CA PRO A 112 -6.87 1.12 17.46
C PRO A 112 -6.76 1.48 18.94
N SER A 113 -5.91 0.77 19.69
CA SER A 113 -5.61 1.16 21.06
C SER A 113 -4.78 2.45 21.08
N PHE A 114 -5.08 3.32 22.04
CA PHE A 114 -4.31 4.55 22.27
C PHE A 114 -2.83 4.26 22.51
N GLU A 115 -2.51 3.21 23.27
CA GLU A 115 -1.14 2.76 23.52
C GLU A 115 -0.39 2.39 22.23
N LYS A 116 -1.03 1.65 21.31
CA LYS A 116 -0.41 1.30 20.03
C LYS A 116 -0.18 2.54 19.17
N MET A 117 -1.14 3.47 19.13
CA MET A 117 -0.99 4.73 18.42
C MET A 117 0.18 5.54 18.96
N GLN A 118 0.30 5.69 20.27
CA GLN A 118 1.42 6.39 20.91
C GLN A 118 2.77 5.75 20.56
N ARG A 119 2.88 4.42 20.68
CA ARG A 119 4.11 3.70 20.34
C ARG A 119 4.53 3.90 18.89
N LEU A 120 3.56 3.93 17.95
CA LEU A 120 3.85 4.20 16.55
C LEU A 120 4.26 5.64 16.31
N LEU A 121 3.59 6.63 16.92
CA LEU A 121 4.00 8.04 16.85
C LEU A 121 5.44 8.22 17.32
N GLU A 122 5.80 7.62 18.46
CA GLU A 122 7.18 7.62 18.99
C GLU A 122 8.17 6.96 18.02
N TRP A 123 7.84 5.79 17.47
CA TRP A 123 8.71 5.07 16.52
C TRP A 123 8.97 5.86 15.23
N PHE A 124 7.96 6.60 14.75
CA PHE A 124 8.06 7.50 13.60
C PHE A 124 8.57 8.90 13.95
N GLU A 125 9.01 9.11 15.19
CA GLU A 125 9.60 10.37 15.67
C GLU A 125 8.63 11.56 15.50
N LEU A 126 7.36 11.35 15.85
CA LEU A 126 6.28 12.33 15.79
C LEU A 126 5.73 12.63 17.20
N ASP A 127 5.55 13.91 17.50
CA ASP A 127 4.86 14.34 18.72
C ASP A 127 3.33 14.17 18.58
N ALA A 128 2.66 13.76 19.66
CA ALA A 128 1.22 13.49 19.65
C ALA A 128 0.36 14.72 19.30
N SER A 129 0.87 15.95 19.46
CA SER A 129 0.17 17.17 19.01
C SER A 129 -0.10 17.18 17.50
N ILE A 130 0.62 16.38 16.71
CA ILE A 130 0.39 16.24 15.26
C ILE A 130 -1.03 15.76 14.96
N LEU A 131 -1.65 14.98 15.86
CA LEU A 131 -3.01 14.46 15.69
C LEU A 131 -4.04 15.59 15.55
N LYS A 132 -3.79 16.74 16.19
CA LYS A 132 -4.68 17.89 16.18
C LYS A 132 -4.44 18.86 15.02
N LYS A 133 -3.38 18.65 14.21
CA LYS A 133 -3.08 19.51 13.05
C LYS A 133 -3.94 19.12 11.86
N GLU A 134 -4.31 20.10 11.04
CA GLU A 134 -4.91 19.85 9.72
C GLU A 134 -3.94 19.05 8.83
N PHE A 135 -4.39 17.95 8.22
CA PHE A 135 -3.52 17.06 7.43
C PHE A 135 -2.81 17.81 6.29
N LYS A 136 -3.51 18.72 5.61
CA LYS A 136 -2.94 19.54 4.52
C LYS A 136 -1.74 20.39 4.97
N SER A 137 -1.69 20.80 6.24
CA SER A 137 -0.65 21.69 6.80
C SER A 137 0.67 20.97 7.11
N LEU A 138 0.64 19.64 7.17
CA LEU A 138 1.82 18.81 7.40
C LEU A 138 2.82 18.87 6.24
N SER A 139 4.10 18.77 6.57
CA SER A 139 5.17 18.54 5.59
C SER A 139 4.99 17.19 4.87
N GLY A 140 5.64 17.02 3.71
CA GLY A 140 5.57 15.76 2.96
C GLY A 140 6.05 14.54 3.78
N GLY A 141 7.13 14.71 4.56
CA GLY A 141 7.63 13.68 5.46
C GLY A 141 6.66 13.34 6.58
N GLU A 142 6.05 14.34 7.23
CA GLU A 142 5.01 14.12 8.25
C GLU A 142 3.79 13.38 7.66
N LYS A 143 3.29 13.80 6.48
CA LYS A 143 2.19 13.12 5.79
C LYS A 143 2.52 11.64 5.53
N GLN A 144 3.70 11.37 4.99
CA GLN A 144 4.15 10.01 4.71
C GLN A 144 4.19 9.14 5.97
N ARG A 145 4.74 9.67 7.07
CA ARG A 145 4.81 9.00 8.37
C ARG A 145 3.41 8.73 8.93
N ILE A 146 2.49 9.70 8.86
CA ILE A 146 1.09 9.53 9.31
C ILE A 146 0.38 8.43 8.52
N VAL A 147 0.54 8.38 7.20
CA VAL A 147 -0.08 7.35 6.35
C VAL A 147 0.52 5.97 6.63
N LEU A 148 1.84 5.89 6.88
CA LEU A 148 2.47 4.64 7.33
C LEU A 148 1.93 4.20 8.69
N ILE A 149 1.84 5.08 9.69
CA ILE A 149 1.23 4.78 11.00
C ILE A 149 -0.18 4.23 10.81
N LEU A 150 -1.02 4.92 10.04
CA LEU A 150 -2.38 4.50 9.76
C LEU A 150 -2.41 3.07 9.18
N SER A 151 -1.54 2.78 8.21
CA SER A 151 -1.45 1.44 7.60
C SER A 151 -1.11 0.34 8.62
N LEU A 152 -0.24 0.63 9.60
CA LEU A 152 0.16 -0.33 10.65
C LEU A 152 -0.90 -0.48 11.74
N LEU A 153 -1.70 0.56 11.98
CA LEU A 153 -2.85 0.50 12.88
C LEU A 153 -4.00 -0.35 12.32
N LEU A 154 -4.07 -0.56 11.00
CA LEU A 154 -5.08 -1.41 10.37
C LEU A 154 -4.87 -2.91 10.58
N GLU A 155 -3.71 -3.34 11.08
CA GLU A 155 -3.42 -4.75 11.42
C GLU A 155 -3.71 -5.73 10.27
N ARG A 156 -3.15 -5.42 9.10
CA ARG A 156 -3.31 -6.20 7.87
C ARG A 156 -2.07 -7.05 7.61
N ASP A 157 -2.26 -8.19 6.96
CA ASP A 157 -1.17 -9.10 6.59
C ASP A 157 -0.60 -8.79 5.20
N VAL A 158 -1.29 -7.97 4.39
CA VAL A 158 -0.87 -7.61 3.04
C VAL A 158 -0.71 -6.10 2.94
N PHE A 159 0.47 -5.66 2.51
CA PHE A 159 0.80 -4.25 2.32
C PHE A 159 1.08 -3.93 0.86
N LEU A 160 0.35 -2.95 0.34
CA LEU A 160 0.63 -2.31 -0.94
C LEU A 160 1.28 -0.96 -0.62
N LEU A 161 2.53 -0.76 -1.02
CA LEU A 161 3.31 0.43 -0.68
C LEU A 161 3.71 1.15 -1.96
N ASP A 162 3.20 2.36 -2.19
CA ASP A 162 3.51 3.15 -3.38
C ASP A 162 4.41 4.33 -3.01
N GLU A 163 5.70 4.22 -3.34
CA GLU A 163 6.77 5.14 -2.96
C GLU A 163 6.81 5.49 -1.46
N PRO A 164 6.75 4.49 -0.56
CA PRO A 164 6.49 4.68 0.87
C PRO A 164 7.58 5.47 1.60
N THR A 165 8.79 5.52 1.03
CA THR A 165 9.99 6.10 1.63
C THR A 165 10.40 7.43 0.99
N SER A 166 9.74 7.87 -0.09
CA SER A 166 10.19 8.98 -0.94
C SER A 166 10.47 10.30 -0.19
N SER A 167 9.71 10.58 0.86
CA SER A 167 9.81 11.82 1.67
C SER A 167 10.45 11.63 3.05
N LEU A 168 11.04 10.46 3.32
CA LEU A 168 11.67 10.15 4.60
C LEU A 168 13.18 10.42 4.57
N ASP A 169 13.78 10.72 5.73
CA ASP A 169 15.23 10.78 5.87
C ASP A 169 15.86 9.38 5.88
N SER A 170 17.15 9.28 5.56
CA SER A 170 17.83 8.00 5.36
C SER A 170 17.77 7.04 6.56
N SER A 171 17.76 7.57 7.79
CA SER A 171 17.70 6.75 9.01
C SER A 171 16.32 6.09 9.14
N LEU A 172 15.26 6.90 9.04
CA LEU A 172 13.89 6.40 9.14
C LEU A 172 13.52 5.51 7.95
N LYS A 173 14.02 5.80 6.75
CA LYS A 173 13.87 4.91 5.58
C LYS A 173 14.34 3.49 5.88
N SER A 174 15.54 3.33 6.45
CA SER A 174 16.08 2.00 6.75
C SER A 174 15.20 1.29 7.77
N LYS A 175 14.77 1.98 8.84
CA LYS A 175 13.86 1.42 9.85
C LYS A 175 12.55 0.91 9.22
N VAL A 176 11.96 1.67 8.30
CA VAL A 176 10.71 1.31 7.59
C VAL A 176 10.92 0.12 6.67
N VAL A 177 11.97 0.12 5.87
CA VAL A 177 12.30 -1.02 4.99
C VAL A 177 12.51 -2.27 5.83
N ASP A 178 13.34 -2.19 6.87
CA ASP A 178 13.67 -3.33 7.73
C ASP A 178 12.43 -3.89 8.44
N TYR A 179 11.48 -3.03 8.85
CA TYR A 179 10.19 -3.48 9.42
C TYR A 179 9.40 -4.36 8.43
N PHE A 180 9.21 -3.90 7.20
CA PHE A 180 8.39 -4.62 6.22
C PHE A 180 9.07 -5.86 5.63
N VAL A 181 10.39 -5.80 5.43
CA VAL A 181 11.16 -6.86 4.80
C VAL A 181 11.44 -8.02 5.76
N ASN A 182 11.74 -7.72 7.03
CA ASN A 182 12.20 -8.76 7.97
C ASN A 182 11.07 -9.53 8.65
N ASP A 183 9.81 -9.09 8.58
CA ASP A 183 8.68 -9.85 9.12
C ASP A 183 8.18 -10.89 8.09
N PRO A 184 8.43 -12.19 8.28
CA PRO A 184 8.05 -13.22 7.31
C PRO A 184 6.54 -13.45 7.23
N SER A 185 5.75 -12.95 8.19
CA SER A 185 4.29 -13.09 8.18
C SER A 185 3.62 -12.14 7.18
N LEU A 186 4.26 -11.02 6.86
CA LEU A 186 3.68 -10.01 5.98
C LEU A 186 3.87 -10.36 4.51
N THR A 187 2.86 -10.16 3.69
CA THR A 187 3.01 -10.04 2.24
C THR A 187 3.22 -8.59 1.90
N VAL A 188 4.31 -8.23 1.20
CA VAL A 188 4.63 -6.83 0.91
C VAL A 188 4.86 -6.66 -0.58
N ILE A 189 4.08 -5.79 -1.20
CA ILE A 189 4.29 -5.35 -2.56
C ILE A 189 4.61 -3.87 -2.54
N VAL A 190 5.84 -3.54 -2.88
CA VAL A 190 6.32 -2.17 -2.89
C VAL A 190 6.60 -1.72 -4.31
N ILE A 191 6.16 -0.52 -4.65
CA ILE A 191 6.60 0.24 -5.81
C ILE A 191 7.59 1.26 -5.28
N SER A 192 8.85 1.19 -5.70
CA SER A 192 9.81 2.23 -5.35
C SER A 192 10.98 2.31 -6.31
N HIS A 193 11.55 3.51 -6.40
CA HIS A 193 12.86 3.78 -6.99
C HIS A 193 14.00 3.87 -5.96
N ASP A 194 13.71 3.72 -4.66
CA ASP A 194 14.71 3.83 -3.60
C ASP A 194 15.54 2.52 -3.48
N PRO A 195 16.89 2.58 -3.67
CA PRO A 195 17.75 1.40 -3.58
C PRO A 195 17.71 0.68 -2.23
N GLN A 196 17.22 1.32 -1.16
CA GLN A 196 17.08 0.64 0.13
C GLN A 196 16.13 -0.56 0.08
N TRP A 197 15.16 -0.57 -0.85
CA TRP A 197 14.27 -1.71 -1.07
C TRP A 197 14.93 -2.86 -1.84
N GLU A 198 16.16 -2.70 -2.36
CA GLU A 198 16.89 -3.79 -3.03
C GLU A 198 17.57 -4.68 -1.98
N ARG A 199 16.76 -5.40 -1.19
CA ARG A 199 17.22 -6.34 -0.15
C ARG A 199 17.22 -7.78 -0.65
N GLU A 200 18.05 -8.61 -0.02
CA GLU A 200 18.00 -10.05 -0.21
C GLU A 200 16.62 -10.60 0.20
N GLY A 201 16.09 -11.56 -0.57
CA GLY A 201 14.78 -12.15 -0.34
C GLY A 201 13.61 -11.43 -1.02
N LEU A 202 13.83 -10.24 -1.61
CA LEU A 202 12.80 -9.57 -2.40
C LEU A 202 12.80 -10.08 -3.84
N ARG A 203 11.63 -10.45 -4.34
CA ARG A 203 11.43 -10.72 -5.77
C ARG A 203 11.28 -9.40 -6.51
N PHE A 204 12.01 -9.23 -7.61
CA PHE A 204 11.89 -8.07 -8.47
C PHE A 204 10.94 -8.35 -9.63
N VAL A 205 10.07 -7.39 -9.94
CA VAL A 205 9.21 -7.42 -11.13
C VAL A 205 9.31 -6.09 -11.85
N ASP A 206 9.79 -6.14 -13.09
CA ASP A 206 9.86 -4.98 -13.96
C ASP A 206 8.60 -4.89 -14.81
N ILE A 207 7.89 -3.76 -14.71
CA ILE A 207 6.73 -3.48 -15.56
C ILE A 207 7.22 -3.02 -16.93
N PRO A 208 6.78 -3.66 -18.03
CA PRO A 208 7.19 -3.28 -19.38
C PRO A 208 6.73 -1.87 -19.74
N ASN A 209 7.50 -1.19 -20.60
CA ASN A 209 7.03 0.01 -21.31
C ASN A 209 6.45 -0.46 -22.64
N ILE A 210 5.21 -0.13 -22.93
CA ILE A 210 4.49 -0.47 -24.17
C ILE A 210 4.22 0.81 -24.95
#